data_AF-A0A009HMJ8-F1
#
_entry.id   AF-A0A009HMJ8-F1
#
_cell.length_a   1.000
_cell.length_b   1.000
_cell.length_c   1.000
_cell.angle_alpha   90.00
_cell.angle_beta   90.00
_cell.angle_gamma   90.00
#
_symmetry.space_group_name_H-M   'P 1'
#
loop_
_entity.id
_entity.type
_entity.pdbx_description
1 polymer ?
#
loop_
_entity_poly.entity_id
_entity_poly.type
_entity_poly.pdbx_seq_one_letter_code
_entity_poly.pdbx_strand_id
1 'polypeptide(L)'
;MLSDMPLTTLIKRMHEQELKNGLGYIDPKQNRIITTHGFRSTFRDWSAEKTNYAREVCEHVLAHKLPDKVEASYLRGDYLDKRKELMADWAEHCSTLTE
;
A
#
# COMPACT_ATOMS: atom_id res chain seq x y z
N MET A 1 -10.66 5.48 9.70
CA MET A 1 -9.68 5.46 8.59
C MET A 1 -9.54 6.86 8.05
N LEU A 2 -8.30 7.32 7.78
CA LEU A 2 -8.09 8.58 7.06
C LEU A 2 -8.64 8.40 5.64
N SER A 3 -9.41 9.37 5.15
CA SER A 3 -9.91 9.34 3.76
C SER A 3 -8.77 9.67 2.78
N ASP A 4 -8.98 9.38 1.50
CA ASP A 4 -7.97 9.61 0.45
C ASP A 4 -7.56 11.09 0.31
N MET A 5 -8.47 12.02 0.59
CA MET A 5 -8.22 13.45 0.46
C MET A 5 -7.17 13.97 1.46
N PRO A 6 -7.29 13.75 2.78
CA PRO A 6 -6.24 14.08 3.76
C PRO A 6 -4.87 13.52 3.40
N LEU A 7 -4.80 12.25 2.98
CA LEU A 7 -3.54 11.60 2.65
C LEU A 7 -2.91 12.20 1.38
N THR A 8 -3.73 12.52 0.38
CA THR A 8 -3.29 13.22 -0.84
C THR A 8 -2.74 14.60 -0.52
N THR A 9 -3.40 15.37 0.35
CA THR A 9 -2.95 16.69 0.77
C THR A 9 -1.62 16.61 1.52
N LEU A 10 -1.47 15.63 2.42
CA LEU A 10 -0.21 15.41 3.13
C LEU A 10 0.95 15.13 2.18
N ILE A 11 0.75 14.21 1.22
CA ILE A 11 1.78 13.85 0.23
C ILE A 11 2.19 15.07 -0.61
N LYS A 12 1.23 15.88 -1.05
CA LYS A 12 1.52 17.11 -1.80
C LYS A 12 2.38 18.08 -0.97
N ARG A 13 2.00 18.31 0.28
CA ARG A 13 2.77 19.19 1.18
C ARG A 13 4.18 18.66 1.43
N MET A 14 4.35 17.35 1.61
CA MET A 14 5.66 16.73 1.77
C MET A 14 6.51 16.91 0.51
N HIS A 15 5.93 16.70 -0.67
CA HIS A 15 6.60 16.92 -1.95
C HIS A 15 7.04 18.38 -2.13
N GLU A 16 6.16 19.34 -1.88
CA GLU A 16 6.48 20.78 -1.94
C GLU A 16 7.60 21.19 -0.97
N GLN A 17 7.65 20.59 0.21
CA GLN A 17 8.72 20.82 1.17
C GLN A 17 10.06 20.26 0.66
N GLU A 18 10.05 19.06 0.10
CA GLU A 18 11.25 18.37 -0.38
C GLU A 18 11.82 18.99 -1.67
N LEU A 19 10.97 19.58 -2.52
CA LEU A 19 11.41 20.36 -3.69
C LEU A 19 12.36 21.51 -3.35
N LYS A 20 12.36 21.99 -2.10
CA LYS A 20 13.30 23.04 -1.65
C LYS A 20 14.72 22.50 -1.46
N ASN A 21 14.87 21.20 -1.24
CA ASN A 21 16.13 20.53 -0.91
C ASN A 21 16.61 19.57 -2.01
N GLY A 22 15.78 19.29 -3.03
CA GLY A 22 16.09 18.34 -4.09
C GLY A 22 14.98 18.23 -5.14
N LEU A 23 14.82 17.06 -5.74
CA LEU A 23 13.84 16.79 -6.81
C LEU A 23 12.42 16.51 -6.29
N GLY A 24 12.23 16.48 -4.97
CA GLY A 24 10.99 16.03 -4.35
C GLY A 24 10.77 14.52 -4.50
N TYR A 25 9.58 14.06 -4.09
CA TYR A 25 9.21 12.64 -4.19
C TYR A 25 8.59 12.30 -5.55
N ILE A 26 9.39 11.71 -6.45
CA ILE A 26 8.99 11.28 -7.80
C ILE A 26 9.11 9.76 -7.91
N ASP A 27 8.09 9.13 -8.49
CA ASP A 27 8.16 7.72 -8.90
C ASP A 27 9.07 7.60 -10.13
N PRO A 28 10.21 6.87 -10.04
CA PRO A 28 11.15 6.72 -11.15
C PRO A 28 10.58 5.90 -12.32
N LYS A 29 9.59 5.03 -12.09
CA LYS A 29 8.97 4.22 -13.15
C LYS A 29 8.02 5.05 -14.00
N GLN A 30 7.26 5.95 -13.38
CA GLN A 30 6.23 6.74 -14.07
C GLN A 30 6.64 8.18 -14.36
N ASN A 31 7.75 8.64 -13.79
CA ASN A 31 8.22 10.03 -13.83
C ASN A 31 7.12 11.02 -13.39
N ARG A 32 6.45 10.72 -12.28
CA ARG A 32 5.33 11.50 -11.72
C ARG A 32 5.46 11.62 -10.21
N ILE A 33 4.85 12.65 -9.63
CA ILE A 33 4.77 12.81 -8.17
C ILE A 33 4.08 11.59 -7.57
N ILE A 34 4.62 11.08 -6.47
CA ILE A 34 4.02 9.96 -5.73
C ILE A 34 2.57 10.29 -5.30
N THR A 35 1.72 9.26 -5.24
CA THR A 35 0.31 9.42 -4.87
C THR A 35 -0.13 8.36 -3.87
N THR A 36 -1.27 8.60 -3.22
CA THR A 36 -1.94 7.62 -2.35
C THR A 36 -2.22 6.31 -3.09
N HIS A 37 -2.68 6.39 -4.33
CA HIS A 37 -2.90 5.22 -5.17
C HIS A 37 -1.60 4.52 -5.56
N GLY A 38 -0.54 5.29 -5.82
CA GLY A 38 0.81 4.74 -6.07
C GLY A 38 1.27 3.86 -4.92
N PHE A 39 1.17 4.32 -3.67
CA PHE A 39 1.53 3.52 -2.50
C PHE A 39 0.73 2.21 -2.39
N ARG A 40 -0.58 2.24 -2.67
CA ARG A 40 -1.41 1.02 -2.67
C ARG A 40 -1.00 0.05 -3.77
N SER A 41 -0.66 0.55 -4.95
CA SER A 41 -0.15 -0.26 -6.06
C SER A 41 1.18 -0.92 -5.68
N THR A 42 2.12 -0.15 -5.13
CA THR A 42 3.42 -0.67 -4.70
C THR A 42 3.27 -1.78 -3.66
N PHE A 43 2.41 -1.58 -2.64
CA PHE A 43 2.11 -2.64 -1.67
C PHE A 43 1.53 -3.88 -2.35
N ARG A 44 0.59 -3.70 -3.28
CA ARG A 44 -0.07 -4.82 -3.96
C ARG A 44 0.89 -5.62 -4.82
N ASP A 45 1.75 -4.94 -5.57
CA ASP A 45 2.77 -5.57 -6.41
C ASP A 45 3.78 -6.32 -5.55
N TRP A 46 4.30 -5.68 -4.50
CA TRP A 46 5.20 -6.32 -3.54
C TRP A 46 4.59 -7.57 -2.91
N SER A 47 3.34 -7.48 -2.41
CA SER A 47 2.72 -8.62 -1.75
C SER A 47 2.47 -9.78 -2.72
N ALA A 48 2.21 -9.50 -4.00
CA ALA A 48 2.08 -10.52 -5.04
C ALA A 48 3.42 -11.16 -5.43
N GLU A 49 4.48 -10.37 -5.53
CA GLU A 49 5.76 -10.82 -6.11
C GLU A 49 6.73 -11.38 -5.07
N LYS A 50 6.64 -10.93 -3.81
CA LYS A 50 7.67 -11.16 -2.79
C LYS A 50 7.18 -11.98 -1.60
N THR A 51 5.91 -12.35 -1.57
CA THR A 51 5.32 -13.06 -0.44
C THR A 51 4.43 -14.20 -0.91
N ASN A 52 4.03 -15.08 0.02
CA ASN A 52 3.08 -16.16 -0.23
C ASN A 52 1.70 -15.90 0.42
N TYR A 53 1.42 -14.66 0.83
CA TYR A 53 0.11 -14.34 1.39
C TYR A 53 -0.98 -14.47 0.33
N ALA A 54 -2.11 -15.05 0.74
CA ALA A 54 -3.24 -15.22 -0.15
C ALA A 54 -3.78 -13.85 -0.62
N ARG A 55 -4.36 -13.83 -1.83
CA ARG A 55 -4.84 -12.58 -2.44
C ARG A 55 -5.87 -11.90 -1.55
N GLU A 56 -6.78 -12.68 -0.99
CA GLU A 56 -7.87 -12.16 -0.15
C GLU A 56 -7.33 -11.40 1.07
N VAL A 57 -6.26 -11.92 1.69
CA VAL A 57 -5.57 -11.26 2.82
C VAL A 57 -5.00 -9.91 2.38
N CYS A 58 -4.34 -9.86 1.21
CA CYS A 58 -3.79 -8.62 0.66
C CYS A 58 -4.86 -7.57 0.36
N GLU A 59 -5.98 -7.98 -0.24
CA GLU A 59 -7.10 -7.07 -0.55
C GLU A 59 -7.79 -6.58 0.74
N HIS A 60 -7.91 -7.42 1.76
CA HIS A 60 -8.45 -7.02 3.07
C HIS A 60 -7.57 -6.00 3.80
N VAL A 61 -6.25 -6.10 3.70
CA VAL A 61 -5.33 -5.06 4.21
C VAL A 61 -5.58 -3.71 3.53
N LEU A 62 -5.81 -3.73 2.22
CA LEU A 62 -6.13 -2.54 1.43
C LEU A 62 -7.55 -1.99 1.67
N ALA A 63 -8.34 -2.66 2.53
CA ALA A 63 -9.77 -2.40 2.73
C ALA A 63 -10.58 -2.45 1.42
N HIS A 64 -10.11 -3.24 0.45
CA HIS A 64 -10.82 -3.49 -0.78
C HIS A 64 -11.93 -4.52 -0.58
N LYS A 65 -12.93 -4.47 -1.45
CA LYS A 65 -13.92 -5.54 -1.57
C LYS A 65 -13.38 -6.59 -2.54
N LEU A 66 -13.56 -7.87 -2.20
CA LEU A 66 -13.28 -8.95 -3.14
C LEU A 66 -14.22 -8.83 -4.34
N PRO A 67 -13.73 -9.04 -5.57
CA PRO A 67 -14.53 -8.88 -6.78
C PRO A 67 -15.63 -9.94 -6.90
N ASP A 68 -15.35 -11.17 -6.43
CA ASP A 68 -16.32 -12.26 -6.43
C ASP A 68 -17.18 -12.20 -5.15
N LYS A 69 -18.44 -11.79 -5.32
CA LYS A 69 -19.42 -11.70 -4.22
C LYS A 69 -19.81 -13.07 -3.67
N VAL A 70 -19.74 -14.13 -4.46
CA VAL A 70 -20.06 -15.49 -4.04
C VAL A 70 -18.95 -16.00 -3.14
N GLU A 71 -17.69 -15.92 -3.56
CA GLU A 71 -16.55 -16.31 -2.71
C GLU A 71 -16.51 -15.46 -1.43
N ALA A 72 -16.72 -14.14 -1.54
CA ALA A 72 -16.78 -13.25 -0.38
C ALA A 72 -17.87 -13.64 0.63
N SER A 73 -18.96 -14.25 0.19
CA SER A 73 -20.03 -14.70 1.09
C SER A 73 -19.65 -15.93 1.94
N TYR A 74 -18.73 -16.76 1.44
CA TYR A 74 -18.17 -17.90 2.16
C TYR A 74 -16.98 -17.51 3.03
N LEU A 75 -16.25 -16.46 2.64
CA LEU A 75 -15.14 -15.87 3.39
C LEU A 75 -15.65 -15.01 4.55
N ARG A 76 -16.12 -15.66 5.61
CA ARG A 76 -16.61 -14.98 6.83
C ARG A 76 -15.51 -14.53 7.78
N GLY A 77 -14.29 -15.04 7.60
CA GLY A 77 -13.13 -14.68 8.41
C GLY A 77 -12.52 -13.36 7.96
N ASP A 78 -12.08 -12.54 8.91
CA ASP A 78 -11.45 -11.24 8.67
C ASP A 78 -9.93 -11.30 8.50
N TYR A 79 -9.36 -12.51 8.65
CA TYR A 79 -7.93 -12.83 8.54
C TYR A 79 -7.03 -11.95 9.42
N LEU A 80 -7.51 -11.47 10.57
CA LEU A 80 -6.78 -10.47 11.34
C LEU A 80 -5.34 -10.84 11.66
N ASP A 81 -5.07 -12.08 12.06
CA ASP A 81 -3.69 -12.48 12.40
C ASP A 81 -2.78 -12.53 11.18
N LYS A 82 -3.23 -13.09 10.06
CA LYS A 82 -2.49 -13.05 8.79
C LYS A 82 -2.26 -11.63 8.28
N ARG A 83 -3.23 -10.72 8.53
CA ARG A 83 -3.10 -9.30 8.16
C ARG A 83 -2.06 -8.59 9.03
N LYS A 84 -1.97 -8.94 10.32
CA LYS A 84 -0.92 -8.41 11.21
C LYS A 84 0.46 -8.86 10.74
N GLU A 85 0.62 -10.15 10.44
CA GLU A 85 1.87 -10.71 9.93
C GLU A 85 2.28 -10.03 8.61
N LEU A 86 1.37 -9.94 7.64
CA LEU A 86 1.62 -9.25 6.37
C LEU A 86 2.01 -7.78 6.55
N MET A 87 1.42 -7.08 7.52
CA MET A 87 1.78 -5.69 7.82
C MET A 87 3.11 -5.55 8.55
N ALA A 88 3.51 -6.54 9.35
CA ALA A 88 4.83 -6.59 9.96
C ALA A 88 5.91 -6.79 8.89
N ASP A 89 5.73 -7.76 7.99
CA ASP A 89 6.65 -8.02 6.88
C ASP A 89 6.78 -6.81 5.95
N TRP A 90 5.67 -6.12 5.68
CA TRP A 90 5.68 -4.89 4.88
C TRP A 90 6.46 -3.77 5.57
N ALA A 91 6.25 -3.59 6.89
CA ALA A 91 6.96 -2.59 7.66
C ALA A 91 8.47 -2.87 7.70
N GLU A 92 8.87 -4.13 7.85
CA GLU A 92 10.26 -4.55 7.76
C GLU A 92 10.83 -4.22 6.38
N HIS A 93 10.15 -4.61 5.30
CA HIS A 93 10.58 -4.33 3.93
C HIS A 93 10.75 -2.82 3.64
N CYS A 94 9.85 -1.97 4.12
CA CYS A 94 9.97 -0.52 3.97
C CYS A 94 11.08 0.10 4.84
N SER A 95 11.43 -0.54 5.95
CA SER A 95 12.40 0.00 6.91
C SER A 95 13.84 -0.44 6.61
N THR A 96 14.02 -1.51 5.85
CA THR A 96 15.32 -1.90 5.34
C THR A 96 15.76 -0.90 4.26
N LEU A 97 16.83 -0.15 4.51
CA LEU A 97 17.60 0.45 3.41
C LEU A 97 18.19 -0.72 2.62
N THR A 98 17.54 -1.09 1.53
CA THR A 98 18.23 -1.81 0.46
C THR A 98 19.17 -0.82 -0.22
N GLU A 99 20.46 -1.13 -0.16
CA GLU A 99 21.58 -0.40 -0.78
C GLU A 99 21.39 -0.14 -2.29
#